data_AF-A0A4Q0TW91-F1
#
_entry.id   AF-A0A4Q0TW91-F1
#
_cell.length_a   1.000
_cell.length_b   1.000
_cell.length_c   1.000
_cell.angle_alpha   90.00
_cell.angle_beta   90.00
_cell.angle_gamma   90.00
#
_symmetry.space_group_name_H-M   'P 1'
#
loop_
_entity.id
_entity.type
_entity.pdbx_description
1 polymer ?
#
loop_
_entity_poly.entity_id
_entity_poly.type
_entity_poly.pdbx_seq_one_letter_code
_entity_poly.pdbx_strand_id
1 'polypeptide(L)'
;MRQCIVFYSTLGNIEHPELLEQDVSHILDMPFQDIKTQLLPMLHINAGKYPKDEINRIVIEYLSSLLKLEEAEKQYINEFYKGNYNPFLLFNDKTATTLLAHPVALRTQLQIKEIKEKISEN
;
A
#
# COMPACT_ATOMS: atom_id res chain seq x y z
N MET A 1 -7.14 5.47 -7.98
CA MET A 1 -7.01 4.21 -7.21
C MET A 1 -5.59 4.00 -6.71
N ARG A 2 -4.57 4.01 -7.58
CA ARG A 2 -3.16 3.88 -7.19
C ARG A 2 -2.70 4.83 -6.09
N GLN A 3 -2.99 6.14 -6.21
CA GLN A 3 -2.71 7.14 -5.17
C GLN A 3 -3.29 6.77 -3.79
N CYS A 4 -4.48 6.15 -3.75
CA CYS A 4 -5.08 5.67 -2.50
C CYS A 4 -4.32 4.46 -1.94
N ILE A 5 -3.88 3.54 -2.79
CA ILE A 5 -3.07 2.38 -2.40
C ILE A 5 -1.76 2.86 -1.78
N VAL A 6 -1.07 3.79 -2.44
CA VAL A 6 0.16 4.40 -1.94
C VAL A 6 -0.08 5.04 -0.56
N PHE A 7 -1.10 5.88 -0.44
CA PHE A 7 -1.46 6.55 0.82
C PHE A 7 -1.73 5.55 1.96
N TYR A 8 -2.60 4.56 1.75
CA TYR A 8 -2.94 3.60 2.80
C TYR A 8 -1.79 2.65 3.13
N SER A 9 -0.95 2.32 2.16
CA SER A 9 0.26 1.52 2.40
C SER A 9 1.25 2.24 3.30
N THR A 10 1.49 3.54 3.07
CA THR A 10 2.37 4.35 3.94
C THR A 10 1.81 4.54 5.35
N LEU A 11 0.48 4.50 5.52
CA LEU A 11 -0.15 4.52 6.85
C LEU A 11 -0.04 3.19 7.59
N GLY A 12 -0.13 2.07 6.86
CA GLY A 12 -0.12 0.74 7.43
C GLY A 12 1.27 0.23 7.82
N ASN A 13 2.32 0.73 7.17
CA ASN A 13 3.68 0.20 7.32
C ASN A 13 4.70 1.32 7.54
N ILE A 14 5.04 1.57 8.80
CA ILE A 14 5.90 2.69 9.22
C ILE A 14 7.38 2.40 9.01
N GLU A 15 7.75 1.11 8.94
CA GLU A 15 9.15 0.65 8.95
C GLU A 15 9.64 0.15 7.59
N HIS A 16 8.74 -0.04 6.62
CA HIS A 16 9.02 -0.70 5.34
C HIS A 16 8.60 0.18 4.15
N PRO A 17 9.37 1.23 3.80
CA PRO A 17 9.11 2.06 2.63
C PRO A 17 9.15 1.29 1.31
N GLU A 18 9.91 0.20 1.26
CA GLU A 18 10.06 -0.67 0.09
C GLU A 18 8.86 -1.58 -0.18
N LEU A 19 7.85 -1.63 0.69
CA LEU A 19 6.70 -2.54 0.51
C LEU A 19 5.93 -2.31 -0.80
N LEU A 20 5.90 -1.08 -1.28
CA LEU A 20 5.27 -0.75 -2.57
C LEU A 20 6.18 -1.02 -3.78
N GLU A 21 7.47 -1.23 -3.54
CA GLU A 21 8.44 -1.65 -4.56
C GLU A 21 8.58 -3.19 -4.62
N GLN A 22 7.95 -3.92 -3.68
CA GLN A 22 8.00 -5.38 -3.64
C GLN A 22 7.37 -6.00 -4.89
N ASP A 23 8.03 -7.05 -5.37
CA ASP A 23 7.61 -7.80 -6.55
C ASP A 23 6.29 -8.53 -6.28
N VAL A 24 5.23 -8.09 -6.97
CA VAL A 24 3.91 -8.73 -6.93
C VAL A 24 3.93 -10.18 -7.38
N SER A 25 5.02 -10.64 -8.01
CA SER A 25 5.26 -12.04 -8.34
C SER A 25 5.23 -12.95 -7.11
N HIS A 26 5.49 -12.45 -5.89
CA HIS A 26 5.36 -13.23 -4.66
C HIS A 26 3.93 -13.74 -4.38
N ILE A 27 2.91 -13.14 -5.01
CA ILE A 27 1.53 -13.64 -4.94
C ILE A 27 1.41 -15.03 -5.61
N LEU A 28 2.28 -15.36 -6.57
CA LEU A 28 2.34 -16.71 -7.18
C LEU A 28 2.79 -17.78 -6.19
N ASP A 29 3.69 -17.41 -5.28
CA ASP A 29 4.30 -18.32 -4.32
C ASP A 29 3.37 -18.58 -3.12
N MET A 30 2.30 -17.79 -2.97
CA MET A 30 1.35 -17.96 -1.88
C MET A 30 0.59 -19.30 -2.02
N PRO A 31 0.55 -20.13 -0.96
CA PRO A 31 -0.13 -21.41 -0.99
C PRO A 31 -1.60 -21.25 -1.37
N PHE A 32 -2.07 -22.10 -2.30
CA PHE A 32 -3.46 -22.05 -2.76
C PHE A 32 -4.47 -22.20 -1.62
N GLN A 33 -4.11 -22.97 -0.59
CA GLN A 33 -4.98 -23.19 0.56
C GLN A 33 -5.21 -21.90 1.35
N ASP A 34 -4.21 -21.02 1.47
CA ASP A 34 -4.34 -19.76 2.21
C ASP A 34 -5.23 -18.78 1.45
N ILE A 35 -4.98 -18.64 0.13
CA ILE A 35 -5.82 -17.85 -0.78
C ILE A 35 -7.27 -18.35 -0.72
N LYS A 36 -7.46 -19.67 -0.83
CA LYS A 36 -8.79 -20.29 -0.84
C LYS A 36 -9.54 -20.08 0.47
N THR A 37 -8.88 -20.23 1.62
CA THR A 37 -9.52 -20.13 2.93
C THR A 37 -9.87 -18.69 3.31
N GLN A 38 -9.12 -17.71 2.78
CA GLN A 38 -9.37 -16.29 3.01
C GLN A 38 -10.33 -15.68 1.98
N LEU A 39 -10.17 -15.96 0.69
CA LEU A 39 -10.99 -15.35 -0.36
C LEU A 39 -12.32 -16.05 -0.63
N LEU A 40 -12.41 -17.39 -0.56
CA LEU A 40 -13.68 -18.07 -0.87
C LEU A 40 -14.84 -17.66 0.06
N PRO A 41 -14.63 -17.44 1.37
CA PRO A 41 -15.71 -16.96 2.23
C PRO A 41 -16.20 -15.55 1.88
N MET A 42 -15.33 -14.72 1.27
CA MET A 42 -15.66 -13.34 0.88
C MET A 42 -16.31 -13.27 -0.51
N LEU A 43 -16.00 -14.24 -1.37
CA LEU A 43 -16.62 -14.39 -2.67
C LEU A 43 -17.92 -15.18 -2.47
N HIS A 44 -19.07 -14.51 -2.49
CA HIS A 44 -20.40 -15.14 -2.41
C HIS A 44 -20.74 -16.01 -3.66
N ILE A 45 -19.79 -16.79 -4.17
CA ILE A 45 -19.94 -17.68 -5.32
C ILE A 45 -20.36 -19.06 -4.81
N ASN A 46 -21.59 -19.45 -5.12
CA ASN A 46 -22.12 -20.79 -4.87
C ASN A 46 -21.68 -21.84 -5.92
N ALA A 47 -20.62 -21.58 -6.69
CA ALA A 47 -20.29 -22.37 -7.87
C ALA A 47 -18.92 -23.04 -7.75
N GLY A 48 -18.88 -24.33 -8.10
CA GLY A 48 -17.70 -25.20 -8.02
C GLY A 48 -16.47 -24.72 -8.79
N LYS A 49 -15.36 -25.46 -8.54
CA LYS A 49 -14.02 -25.32 -9.14
C LYS A 49 -13.58 -23.87 -9.41
N TYR A 50 -12.91 -23.26 -8.43
CA TYR A 50 -12.13 -22.03 -8.60
C TYR A 50 -10.97 -22.28 -9.59
N PRO A 51 -10.96 -21.66 -10.79
CA PRO A 51 -9.88 -21.81 -11.76
C PRO A 51 -8.66 -20.98 -11.32
N LYS A 52 -7.85 -21.59 -10.44
CA LYS A 52 -6.71 -20.95 -9.76
C LYS A 52 -5.76 -20.25 -10.74
N ASP A 53 -5.29 -20.97 -11.74
CA ASP A 53 -4.17 -20.49 -12.56
C ASP A 53 -4.58 -19.32 -13.45
N GLU A 54 -5.81 -19.33 -13.95
CA GLU A 54 -6.36 -18.24 -14.77
C GLU A 54 -6.62 -16.98 -13.92
N ILE A 55 -7.25 -17.14 -12.76
CA ILE A 55 -7.53 -16.01 -11.86
C ILE A 55 -6.24 -15.41 -11.33
N ASN A 56 -5.29 -16.25 -10.86
CA ASN A 56 -4.01 -15.77 -10.36
C ASN A 56 -3.27 -14.98 -11.44
N ARG A 57 -3.22 -15.49 -12.67
CA ARG A 57 -2.55 -14.80 -13.78
C ARG A 57 -3.17 -13.42 -14.05
N ILE A 58 -4.50 -13.34 -14.12
CA ILE A 58 -5.21 -12.06 -14.34
C ILE A 58 -4.94 -11.09 -13.20
N VAL A 59 -4.97 -11.57 -11.95
CA VAL A 59 -4.71 -10.74 -10.76
C VAL A 59 -3.29 -10.20 -10.78
N ILE A 60 -2.30 -11.03 -11.10
CA ILE A 60 -0.90 -10.61 -11.16
C ILE A 60 -0.70 -9.60 -12.27
N GLU A 61 -1.19 -9.86 -13.47
CA GLU A 61 -1.07 -8.94 -14.59
C GLU A 61 -1.70 -7.57 -14.26
N TYR A 62 -2.88 -7.60 -13.63
CA TYR A 62 -3.55 -6.40 -13.16
C TYR A 62 -2.73 -5.65 -12.10
N LEU A 63 -2.28 -6.33 -11.04
CA LEU A 63 -1.52 -5.71 -9.96
C LEU A 63 -0.14 -5.21 -10.44
N SER A 64 0.56 -5.95 -11.29
CA SER A 64 1.82 -5.52 -11.90
C SER A 64 1.64 -4.30 -12.80
N SER A 65 0.48 -4.13 -13.42
CA SER A 65 0.17 -2.90 -14.17
C SER A 65 -0.19 -1.74 -13.23
N LEU A 66 -0.88 -2.01 -12.12
CA LEU A 66 -1.40 -1.02 -11.18
C LEU A 66 -0.32 -0.49 -10.23
N LEU A 67 0.64 -1.32 -9.83
CA LEU A 67 1.71 -0.98 -8.87
C LEU A 67 2.95 -0.35 -9.53
N LYS A 68 2.83 0.09 -10.78
CA LYS A 68 3.87 0.94 -11.40
C LYS A 68 3.80 2.34 -10.78
N LEU A 69 4.64 2.56 -9.77
CA LEU A 69 4.78 3.84 -9.10
C LEU A 69 5.32 4.90 -10.06
N GLU A 70 4.61 6.01 -10.16
CA GLU A 70 5.07 7.21 -10.84
C GLU A 70 6.02 8.02 -9.95
N GLU A 71 6.82 8.91 -10.55
CA GLU A 71 7.80 9.71 -9.82
C GLU A 71 7.17 10.57 -8.71
N ALA A 72 5.96 11.09 -8.92
CA ALA A 72 5.22 11.83 -7.89
C ALA A 72 4.89 10.97 -6.65
N GLU A 73 4.58 9.68 -6.86
CA GLU A 73 4.23 8.74 -5.80
C GLU A 73 5.47 8.34 -5.00
N LYS A 74 6.59 8.09 -5.70
CA LYS A 74 7.89 7.86 -5.05
C LYS A 74 8.34 9.07 -4.23
N GLN A 75 8.14 10.27 -4.77
CA GLN A 75 8.46 11.51 -4.05
C GLN A 75 7.60 11.66 -2.80
N TYR A 76 6.30 11.38 -2.88
CA TYR A 76 5.42 11.37 -1.72
C TYR A 76 5.89 10.39 -0.65
N ILE A 77 6.18 9.14 -1.04
CA ILE A 77 6.66 8.09 -0.12
C ILE A 77 7.91 8.59 0.60
N ASN A 78 8.91 9.07 -0.15
CA ASN A 78 10.15 9.57 0.42
C ASN A 78 9.93 10.72 1.43
N GLU A 79 9.11 11.71 1.09
CA GLU A 79 8.79 12.80 2.01
C GLU A 79 7.99 12.34 3.23
N PHE A 80 7.08 11.38 3.06
CA PHE A 80 6.31 10.79 4.15
C PHE A 80 7.22 10.12 5.19
N TYR A 81 8.14 9.25 4.76
CA TYR A 81 9.11 8.59 5.65
C TYR A 81 10.20 9.55 6.15
N LYS A 82 10.37 10.71 5.51
CA LYS A 82 11.19 11.78 6.07
C LYS A 82 10.56 12.47 7.28
N GLY A 83 9.25 12.31 7.49
CA GLY A 83 8.48 13.07 8.48
C GLY A 83 7.87 14.36 7.91
N ASN A 84 7.90 14.52 6.57
CA ASN A 84 7.39 15.66 5.81
C ASN A 84 6.10 15.25 5.09
N TYR A 85 5.04 14.99 5.86
CA TYR A 85 3.75 14.64 5.26
C TYR A 85 3.19 15.75 4.37
N ASN A 86 3.07 15.45 3.07
CA ASN A 86 2.51 16.34 2.08
C ASN A 86 1.54 15.59 1.14
N PRO A 87 0.22 15.61 1.42
CA PRO A 87 -0.76 14.92 0.59
C PRO A 87 -0.98 15.56 -0.80
N PHE A 88 -0.49 16.78 -1.04
CA PHE A 88 -0.58 17.44 -2.35
C PHE A 88 0.30 16.79 -3.43
N LEU A 89 1.29 16.00 -3.02
CA LEU A 89 2.11 15.20 -3.95
C LEU A 89 1.31 14.02 -4.56
N LEU A 90 0.24 13.58 -3.90
CA LEU A 90 -0.59 12.46 -4.34
C LEU A 90 -1.98 12.87 -4.82
N PHE A 91 -2.59 13.91 -4.24
CA PHE A 91 -4.00 14.21 -4.47
C PHE A 91 -4.21 15.65 -4.93
N ASN A 92 -5.34 15.89 -5.58
CA ASN A 92 -5.78 17.24 -5.91
C ASN A 92 -6.01 18.08 -4.64
N ASP A 93 -6.04 19.40 -4.80
CA ASP A 93 -6.11 20.35 -3.68
C ASP A 93 -7.26 20.09 -2.71
N LYS A 94 -8.43 19.70 -3.22
CA LYS A 94 -9.62 19.46 -2.40
C LYS A 94 -9.44 18.24 -1.49
N THR A 95 -8.98 17.14 -2.07
CA THR A 95 -8.73 15.89 -1.33
C THR A 95 -7.51 16.04 -0.41
N ALA A 96 -6.43 16.65 -0.90
CA ALA A 96 -5.22 16.89 -0.12
C ALA A 96 -5.50 17.74 1.14
N THR A 97 -6.29 18.81 1.00
CA THR A 97 -6.69 19.66 2.14
C THR A 97 -7.44 18.88 3.20
N THR A 98 -8.31 17.94 2.80
CA THR A 98 -9.04 17.08 3.74
C THR A 98 -8.09 16.10 4.43
N LEU A 99 -7.14 15.54 3.68
CA LEU A 99 -6.19 14.56 4.19
C LEU A 99 -5.13 15.16 5.11
N LEU A 100 -4.87 16.47 5.07
CA LEU A 100 -3.99 17.13 6.04
C LEU A 100 -4.47 16.91 7.49
N ALA A 101 -5.78 16.90 7.71
CA ALA A 101 -6.38 16.68 9.03
C ALA A 101 -6.66 15.19 9.33
N HIS A 102 -6.12 14.26 8.52
CA HIS A 102 -6.39 12.83 8.70
C HIS A 102 -5.73 12.31 9.99
N PRO A 103 -6.50 11.86 10.99
CA PRO A 103 -5.98 11.59 12.34
C PRO A 103 -4.94 10.49 12.36
N VAL A 104 -5.11 9.45 11.53
CA VAL A 104 -4.15 8.36 11.42
C VAL A 104 -2.87 8.84 10.75
N ALA A 105 -2.95 9.73 9.75
CA ALA A 105 -1.77 10.23 9.06
C ALA A 105 -0.90 11.07 10.00
N LEU A 106 -1.55 11.95 10.78
CA LEU A 106 -0.87 12.75 11.79
C LEU A 106 -0.23 11.87 12.87
N ARG A 107 -0.95 10.86 13.36
CA ARG A 107 -0.41 9.91 14.34
C ARG A 107 0.80 9.15 13.79
N THR A 108 0.71 8.62 12.57
CA THR A 108 1.81 7.89 11.93
C THR A 108 3.04 8.81 11.75
N GLN A 109 2.83 10.07 11.38
CA GLN A 109 3.92 11.03 11.25
C GLN A 109 4.63 11.35 12.57
N LEU A 110 3.90 11.41 13.68
CA LEU A 110 4.50 11.54 15.00
C LEU A 110 5.39 10.32 15.34
N GLN A 111 4.89 9.11 15.05
CA GLN A 111 5.66 7.89 15.27
C GLN A 111 6.94 7.84 14.44
N ILE A 112 6.89 8.26 13.16
CA ILE A 112 8.07 8.34 12.29
C ILE A 112 9.11 9.32 12.86
N LYS A 113 8.66 10.47 13.38
CA LYS A 113 9.55 11.47 13.99
C LYS A 113 10.20 10.94 15.27
N GLU A 114 9.43 10.32 16.15
CA GLU A 114 9.95 9.71 17.39
C GLU A 114 10.98 8.61 17.10
N ILE A 115 10.76 7.77 16.08
CA ILE A 115 11.71 6.74 15.66
C ILE A 115 13.01 7.38 15.17
N LYS A 116 12.92 8.46 14.38
CA LYS A 116 14.10 9.17 13.88
C LYS A 116 14.90 9.85 14.98
N GLU A 117 14.24 10.50 15.93
CA GLU A 117 14.90 11.15 17.07
C GLU A 117 15.73 10.14 17.87
N LYS A 118 15.18 8.95 18.14
CA LYS A 118 15.89 7.85 18.81
C LYS A 118 17.10 7.31 18.02
N ILE A 119 17.06 7.35 16.68
CA ILE A 119 18.18 6.92 15.84
C ILE A 119 19.28 7.98 15.80
N SER A 120 18.94 9.28 15.93
CA SER A 120 19.93 10.36 15.95
C SER A 120 20.64 10.57 17.29
N GLU A 121 20.10 10.02 18.38
CA GLU A 121 20.69 10.11 19.73
C GLU A 121 21.64 8.94 20.08
N ASN A 122 21.75 7.92 19.20
CA ASN A 122 22.66 6.78 19.31
C ASN A 122 23.80 6.87 18.29
#